data_AF-A0A498QZT3-F1
#
_entry.id   AF-A0A498QZT3-F1
#
_cell.length_a   1.000
_cell.length_b   1.000
_cell.length_c   1.000
_cell.angle_alpha   90.00
_cell.angle_beta   90.00
_cell.angle_gamma   90.00
#
_symmetry.space_group_name_H-M   'P 1'
#
loop_
_entity.id
_entity.type
_entity.pdbx_description
1 polymer ?
#
loop_
_entity_poly.entity_id
_entity_poly.type
_entity_poly.pdbx_seq_one_letter_code
_entity_poly.pdbx_strand_id
1 'polypeptide(L)'
;MSVVAAFPTLSQQLAWPTEHLTEAADHWEAVAGRCYGMANQVWRDTLAVDWRGAAADTLRTETHSDMLTTSAVADQSHEAAKVARSGASDLYAARSRVRYAVQDARAAGFDVGEDMSVTDRSSGGSAAQRATRQAQAQAFAGDIRQRAVQLVGLDQQVAAKVTAAVAGIRHAVPPMPVPAAPAQGNRIQAVDNRTWKQDPTPAPPPEPATGPSADDIRKVLDKLPVGNSPDVREIRSPEDLQNLWRWAQQNGVEIPNG
;
A
#
# COMPACT_ATOMS: atom_id res chain seq x y z
N MET A 1 19.98 4.66 29.36
CA MET A 1 20.99 3.58 29.41
C MET A 1 21.21 3.10 27.99
N SER A 2 22.35 3.41 27.38
CA SER A 2 22.70 2.88 26.05
C SER A 2 23.06 1.41 26.22
N VAL A 3 22.26 0.52 25.64
CA VAL A 3 22.70 -0.83 25.37
C VAL A 3 23.82 -0.69 24.34
N VAL A 4 25.07 -0.84 24.78
CA VAL A 4 26.15 -1.17 23.84
C VAL A 4 25.74 -2.51 23.27
N ALA A 5 25.19 -2.53 22.06
CA ALA A 5 24.87 -3.78 21.39
C ALA A 5 26.19 -4.56 21.30
N ALA A 6 26.28 -5.66 22.03
CA ALA A 6 27.43 -6.55 21.96
C ALA A 6 27.63 -6.96 20.49
N PHE A 7 28.88 -7.04 20.05
CA PHE A 7 29.18 -7.46 18.69
C PHE A 7 28.56 -8.85 18.44
N PRO A 8 27.95 -9.11 17.26
CA PRO A 8 27.23 -10.35 17.02
C PRO A 8 28.10 -11.58 17.23
N THR A 9 27.55 -12.61 17.89
CA THR A 9 28.27 -13.88 18.10
C THR A 9 28.51 -14.60 16.78
N LEU A 10 29.42 -15.58 16.79
CA LEU A 10 29.69 -16.38 15.61
C LEU A 10 28.41 -17.01 15.04
N SER A 11 27.58 -17.61 15.90
CA SER A 11 26.32 -18.21 15.45
C SER A 11 25.38 -17.19 14.80
N GLN A 12 25.29 -15.97 15.34
CA GLN A 12 24.50 -14.89 14.74
C GLN A 12 25.04 -14.46 13.37
N GLN A 13 26.36 -14.38 13.21
CA GLN A 13 26.96 -14.06 11.91
C GLN A 13 26.73 -15.16 10.87
N LEU A 14 26.83 -16.42 11.26
CA LEU A 14 26.60 -17.55 10.36
C LEU A 14 25.13 -17.69 9.94
N ALA A 15 24.21 -17.16 10.76
CA ALA A 15 22.77 -17.11 10.52
C ALA A 15 22.29 -15.73 10.02
N TRP A 16 23.18 -14.83 9.58
CA TRP A 16 22.81 -13.46 9.20
C TRP A 16 21.69 -13.45 8.15
N PRO A 17 20.52 -12.82 8.42
CA PRO A 17 19.37 -12.91 7.53
C PRO A 17 19.55 -12.07 6.26
N THR A 18 19.07 -12.59 5.14
CA THR A 18 19.13 -11.89 3.83
C THR A 18 17.80 -11.89 3.07
N GLU A 19 16.87 -12.74 3.48
CA GLU A 19 15.62 -13.07 2.80
C GLU A 19 14.65 -11.87 2.78
N HIS A 20 14.65 -11.08 3.87
CA HIS A 20 13.82 -9.87 3.99
C HIS A 20 14.10 -8.85 2.87
N LEU A 21 15.31 -8.79 2.33
CA LEU A 21 15.66 -7.87 1.24
C LEU A 21 15.04 -8.32 -0.09
N THR A 22 15.02 -9.62 -0.36
CA THR A 22 14.40 -10.16 -1.58
C THR A 22 12.88 -10.09 -1.48
N GLU A 23 12.31 -10.37 -0.32
CA GLU A 23 10.86 -10.22 -0.08
C GLU A 23 10.41 -8.76 -0.23
N ALA A 24 11.18 -7.81 0.30
CA ALA A 24 10.90 -6.38 0.13
C ALA A 24 10.98 -5.96 -1.34
N ALA A 25 11.99 -6.44 -2.09
CA ALA A 25 12.12 -6.17 -3.51
C ALA A 25 10.90 -6.66 -4.31
N ASP A 26 10.47 -7.90 -4.09
CA ASP A 26 9.29 -8.47 -4.75
C ASP A 26 8.01 -7.69 -4.40
N HIS A 27 7.89 -7.27 -3.14
CA HIS A 27 6.76 -6.47 -2.68
C HIS A 27 6.69 -5.11 -3.39
N TRP A 28 7.80 -4.37 -3.46
CA TRP A 28 7.82 -3.05 -4.10
C TRP A 28 7.50 -3.12 -5.59
N GLU A 29 8.07 -4.09 -6.31
CA GLU A 29 7.76 -4.30 -7.73
C GLU A 29 6.29 -4.65 -7.94
N ALA A 30 5.73 -5.51 -7.10
CA ALA A 30 4.33 -5.91 -7.21
C ALA A 30 3.37 -4.73 -6.94
N VAL A 31 3.66 -3.90 -5.94
CA VAL A 31 2.86 -2.69 -5.65
C VAL A 31 2.98 -1.69 -6.80
N ALA A 32 4.20 -1.40 -7.25
CA ALA A 32 4.46 -0.49 -8.36
C ALA A 32 3.73 -0.90 -9.64
N GLY A 33 3.83 -2.17 -10.02
CA GLY A 33 3.18 -2.70 -11.22
C GLY A 33 1.66 -2.58 -11.17
N ARG A 34 1.04 -2.84 -10.00
CA ARG A 34 -0.40 -2.66 -9.83
C ARG A 34 -0.82 -1.19 -9.93
N CYS A 35 -0.10 -0.29 -9.29
CA CYS A 35 -0.41 1.14 -9.30
C CYS A 35 -0.31 1.73 -10.71
N TYR A 36 0.80 1.46 -11.41
CA TYR A 36 0.98 1.90 -12.79
C TYR A 36 -0.06 1.28 -13.73
N GLY A 37 -0.32 -0.04 -13.61
CA GLY A 37 -1.32 -0.73 -14.42
C GLY A 37 -2.71 -0.11 -14.31
N MET A 38 -3.14 0.22 -13.09
CA MET A 38 -4.42 0.89 -12.84
C MET A 38 -4.46 2.30 -13.44
N ALA A 39 -3.43 3.12 -13.21
CA ALA A 39 -3.38 4.49 -13.74
C ALA A 39 -3.37 4.52 -15.27
N ASN A 40 -2.59 3.62 -15.89
CA ASN A 40 -2.55 3.45 -17.34
C ASN A 40 -3.91 2.99 -17.89
N GLN A 41 -4.61 2.08 -17.21
CA GLN A 41 -5.95 1.67 -17.62
C GLN A 41 -6.94 2.84 -17.56
N VAL A 42 -6.97 3.59 -16.46
CA VAL A 42 -7.87 4.76 -16.29
C VAL A 42 -7.64 5.80 -17.39
N TRP A 43 -6.38 6.11 -17.69
CA TRP A 43 -6.04 7.03 -18.78
C TRP A 43 -6.52 6.51 -20.15
N ARG A 44 -6.29 5.22 -20.46
CA ARG A 44 -6.77 4.60 -21.70
C ARG A 44 -8.29 4.58 -21.82
N ASP A 45 -8.99 4.27 -20.74
CA ASP A 45 -10.44 4.24 -20.71
C ASP A 45 -11.01 5.65 -20.94
N THR A 46 -10.39 6.68 -20.34
CA THR A 46 -10.74 8.09 -20.55
C THR A 46 -10.59 8.52 -22.02
N LEU A 47 -9.56 8.01 -22.73
CA LEU A 47 -9.38 8.27 -24.15
C LEU A 47 -10.40 7.56 -25.05
N ALA A 48 -10.97 6.44 -24.59
CA ALA A 48 -11.92 5.64 -25.36
C ALA A 48 -13.35 6.21 -25.35
N VAL A 49 -13.70 7.08 -24.40
CA VAL A 49 -15.02 7.71 -24.31
C VAL A 49 -15.16 8.85 -25.32
N ASP A 50 -16.25 8.88 -26.11
CA ASP A 50 -16.58 9.97 -27.06
C ASP A 50 -17.08 11.26 -26.37
N TRP A 51 -16.65 11.50 -25.14
CA TRP A 51 -16.96 12.71 -24.40
C TRP A 51 -16.05 13.86 -24.85
N ARG A 52 -16.62 15.03 -25.13
CA ARG A 52 -15.92 16.20 -25.67
C ARG A 52 -16.19 17.45 -24.84
N GLY A 53 -15.30 18.42 -24.98
CA GLY A 53 -15.36 19.71 -24.29
C GLY A 53 -14.33 19.82 -23.17
N ALA A 54 -14.21 21.03 -22.60
CA ALA A 54 -13.12 21.38 -21.69
C ALA A 54 -12.97 20.42 -20.49
N ALA A 55 -14.07 19.92 -19.93
CA ALA A 55 -14.01 18.97 -18.81
C ALA A 55 -13.42 17.60 -19.22
N ALA A 56 -13.69 17.14 -20.44
CA ALA A 56 -13.08 15.91 -20.97
C ALA A 56 -11.57 16.10 -21.20
N ASP A 57 -11.17 17.27 -21.68
CA ASP A 57 -9.75 17.60 -21.90
C ASP A 57 -8.99 17.68 -20.57
N THR A 58 -9.58 18.32 -19.55
CA THR A 58 -9.02 18.35 -18.19
C THR A 58 -8.85 16.94 -17.63
N LEU A 59 -9.87 16.08 -17.70
CA LEU A 59 -9.78 14.71 -17.21
C LEU A 59 -8.67 13.92 -17.92
N ARG A 60 -8.53 14.06 -19.24
CA ARG A 60 -7.45 13.41 -20.02
C ARG A 60 -6.07 13.91 -19.59
N THR A 61 -5.91 15.20 -19.34
CA THR A 61 -4.65 15.77 -18.86
C THR A 61 -4.30 15.27 -17.45
N GLU A 62 -5.26 15.28 -16.53
CA GLU A 62 -5.04 14.83 -15.15
C GLU A 62 -4.71 13.33 -15.09
N THR A 63 -5.49 12.47 -15.76
CA THR A 63 -5.23 11.03 -15.79
C THR A 63 -3.91 10.68 -16.49
N HIS A 64 -3.49 11.45 -17.50
CA HIS A 64 -2.17 11.31 -18.10
C HIS A 64 -1.05 11.69 -17.11
N SER A 65 -1.23 12.78 -16.36
CA SER A 65 -0.29 13.20 -15.32
C SER A 65 -0.15 12.13 -14.24
N ASP A 66 -1.26 11.57 -13.76
CA ASP A 66 -1.26 10.49 -12.76
C ASP A 66 -0.56 9.22 -13.28
N MET A 67 -0.79 8.87 -14.55
CA MET A 67 -0.07 7.77 -15.20
C MET A 67 1.45 8.03 -15.25
N LEU A 68 1.89 9.25 -15.59
CA LEU A 68 3.31 9.59 -15.60
C LEU A 68 3.92 9.55 -14.20
N THR A 69 3.22 10.07 -13.18
CA THR A 69 3.66 10.00 -11.78
C THR A 69 3.81 8.55 -11.30
N THR A 70 2.82 7.70 -11.58
CA THR A 70 2.87 6.28 -11.18
C THR A 70 3.94 5.50 -11.95
N SER A 71 4.22 5.86 -13.21
CA SER A 71 5.37 5.33 -13.96
C SER A 71 6.69 5.68 -13.27
N ALA A 72 6.89 6.94 -12.88
CA ALA A 72 8.11 7.36 -12.19
C ALA A 72 8.28 6.66 -10.82
N VAL A 73 7.19 6.48 -10.08
CA VAL A 73 7.17 5.67 -8.85
C VAL A 73 7.54 4.22 -9.13
N ALA A 74 7.07 3.65 -10.23
CA ALA A 74 7.37 2.28 -10.61
C ALA A 74 8.86 2.09 -10.97
N ASP A 75 9.42 3.01 -11.76
CA ASP A 75 10.85 3.01 -12.10
C ASP A 75 11.72 3.08 -10.82
N GLN A 76 11.38 3.99 -9.91
CA GLN A 76 12.10 4.14 -8.65
C GLN A 76 11.96 2.91 -7.72
N SER A 77 10.80 2.25 -7.75
CA SER A 77 10.57 1.01 -7.00
C SER A 77 11.41 -0.15 -7.56
N HIS A 78 11.58 -0.21 -8.88
CA HIS A 78 12.46 -1.19 -9.51
C HIS A 78 13.93 -0.97 -9.16
N GLU A 79 14.39 0.28 -9.12
CA GLU A 79 15.75 0.59 -8.66
C GLU A 79 15.96 0.22 -7.18
N ALA A 80 14.97 0.49 -6.31
CA ALA A 80 15.02 0.05 -4.91
C ALA A 80 15.08 -1.49 -4.79
N ALA A 81 14.28 -2.21 -5.57
CA ALA A 81 14.29 -3.66 -5.61
C ALA A 81 15.64 -4.22 -6.07
N LYS A 82 16.25 -3.62 -7.11
CA LYS A 82 17.59 -3.99 -7.59
C LYS A 82 18.66 -3.79 -6.52
N VAL A 83 18.64 -2.65 -5.82
CA VAL A 83 19.56 -2.37 -4.70
C VAL A 83 19.39 -3.41 -3.59
N ALA A 84 18.16 -3.76 -3.22
CA ALA A 84 17.89 -4.76 -2.19
C ALA A 84 18.37 -6.16 -2.58
N ARG A 85 18.08 -6.63 -3.81
CA ARG A 85 18.55 -7.94 -4.31
C ARG A 85 20.07 -8.03 -4.41
N SER A 86 20.72 -6.95 -4.86
CA SER A 86 22.19 -6.87 -4.86
C SER A 86 22.74 -6.94 -3.43
N GLY A 87 22.16 -6.16 -2.51
CA GLY A 87 22.55 -6.17 -1.11
C GLY A 87 22.41 -7.54 -0.45
N ALA A 88 21.31 -8.26 -0.74
CA ALA A 88 21.11 -9.63 -0.27
C ALA A 88 22.21 -10.57 -0.75
N SER A 89 22.58 -10.48 -2.03
CA SER A 89 23.65 -11.29 -2.63
C SER A 89 25.02 -10.97 -2.02
N ASP A 90 25.32 -9.69 -1.81
CA ASP A 90 26.58 -9.24 -1.20
C ASP A 90 26.69 -9.72 0.25
N LEU A 91 25.61 -9.61 1.03
CA LEU A 91 25.56 -10.09 2.42
C LEU A 91 25.66 -11.60 2.51
N TYR A 92 25.00 -12.33 1.60
CA TYR A 92 25.14 -13.78 1.50
C TYR A 92 26.60 -14.18 1.24
N ALA A 93 27.28 -13.47 0.33
CA ALA A 93 28.69 -13.72 0.02
C ALA A 93 29.60 -13.39 1.22
N ALA A 94 29.37 -12.28 1.92
CA ALA A 94 30.13 -11.92 3.12
C ALA A 94 29.94 -12.93 4.26
N ARG A 95 28.70 -13.37 4.52
CA ARG A 95 28.37 -14.45 5.46
C ARG A 95 29.08 -15.76 5.10
N SER A 96 29.12 -16.09 3.82
CA SER A 96 29.83 -17.27 3.32
C SER A 96 31.34 -17.18 3.57
N ARG A 97 31.95 -16.01 3.41
CA ARG A 97 33.37 -15.79 3.73
C ARG A 97 33.69 -16.02 5.20
N VAL A 98 32.82 -15.58 6.13
CA VAL A 98 32.98 -15.87 7.57
C VAL A 98 32.91 -17.39 7.80
N ARG A 99 31.91 -18.05 7.20
CA ARG A 99 31.74 -19.51 7.29
C ARG A 99 32.97 -20.27 6.82
N TYR A 100 33.55 -19.90 5.67
CA TYR A 100 34.74 -20.57 5.15
C TYR A 100 35.96 -20.37 6.03
N ALA A 101 36.21 -19.16 6.55
CA ALA A 101 37.32 -18.94 7.49
C ALA A 101 37.21 -19.80 8.76
N VAL A 102 35.99 -20.00 9.27
CA VAL A 102 35.73 -20.91 10.40
C VAL A 102 35.99 -22.37 10.01
N GLN A 103 35.57 -22.78 8.82
CA GLN A 103 35.81 -24.13 8.31
C GLN A 103 37.31 -24.40 8.11
N ASP A 104 38.07 -23.43 7.60
CA ASP A 104 39.52 -23.53 7.42
C ASP A 104 40.24 -23.67 8.77
N ALA A 105 39.85 -22.87 9.78
CA ALA A 105 40.40 -22.99 11.13
C ALA A 105 40.11 -24.38 11.73
N ARG A 106 38.87 -24.88 11.55
CA ARG A 106 38.48 -26.22 12.01
C ARG A 106 39.24 -27.34 11.30
N ALA A 107 39.41 -27.22 9.98
CA ALA A 107 40.20 -28.17 9.19
C ALA A 107 41.68 -28.18 9.60
N ALA A 108 42.22 -27.04 10.04
CA ALA A 108 43.58 -26.93 10.59
C ALA A 108 43.72 -27.44 12.04
N GLY A 109 42.66 -28.03 12.61
CA GLY A 109 42.66 -28.64 13.94
C GLY A 109 42.46 -27.65 15.09
N PHE A 110 41.78 -26.53 14.85
CA PHE A 110 41.38 -25.58 15.88
C PHE A 110 39.87 -25.62 16.13
N ASP A 111 39.44 -25.28 17.35
CA ASP A 111 38.05 -25.00 17.66
C ASP A 111 37.82 -23.48 17.70
N VAL A 112 36.64 -23.04 17.24
CA VAL A 112 36.26 -21.62 17.16
C VAL A 112 35.08 -21.36 18.08
N GLY A 113 35.26 -20.46 19.05
CA GLY A 113 34.24 -20.06 20.02
C GLY A 113 33.23 -19.05 19.48
N GLU A 114 32.16 -18.80 20.25
CA GLU A 114 31.11 -17.81 19.91
C GLU A 114 31.62 -16.37 19.85
N ASP A 115 32.69 -16.07 20.58
CA ASP A 115 33.41 -14.80 20.57
C ASP A 115 34.46 -14.72 19.44
N MET A 116 34.48 -15.72 18.55
CA MET A 116 35.48 -15.90 17.48
C MET A 116 36.91 -16.08 17.99
N SER A 117 37.08 -16.44 19.26
CA SER A 117 38.36 -16.96 19.75
C SER A 117 38.66 -18.31 19.10
N VAL A 118 39.95 -18.59 18.87
CA VAL A 118 40.41 -19.83 18.24
C VAL A 118 41.34 -20.54 19.21
N THR A 119 41.05 -21.81 19.46
CA THR A 119 41.78 -22.65 20.44
C THR A 119 42.33 -23.89 19.76
N ASP A 120 43.57 -24.26 20.08
CA ASP A 120 44.19 -25.46 19.53
C ASP A 120 43.61 -26.72 20.18
N ARG A 121 43.22 -27.70 19.36
CA ARG A 121 42.73 -29.01 19.81
C ARG A 121 43.86 -29.96 20.18
N SER A 122 45.07 -29.68 19.71
CA SER A 122 46.23 -30.53 19.99
C SER A 122 46.66 -30.39 21.46
N SER A 123 46.99 -31.52 22.08
CA SER A 123 47.57 -31.55 23.43
C SER A 123 48.99 -32.11 23.34
N GLY A 124 49.99 -31.35 23.82
CA GLY A 124 51.39 -31.77 23.88
C GLY A 124 52.37 -30.93 23.04
N GLY A 125 53.44 -31.55 22.57
CA GLY A 125 54.51 -30.91 21.78
C GLY A 125 55.59 -30.19 22.61
N SER A 126 56.62 -29.71 21.92
CA SER A 126 57.64 -28.83 22.50
C SER A 126 57.08 -27.43 22.74
N ALA A 127 57.78 -26.63 23.55
CA ALA A 127 57.41 -25.23 23.77
C ALA A 127 57.40 -24.43 22.44
N ALA A 128 58.34 -24.71 21.54
CA ALA A 128 58.40 -24.09 20.22
C ALA A 128 57.18 -24.45 19.36
N GLN A 129 56.77 -25.72 19.34
CA GLN A 129 55.58 -26.16 18.60
C GLN A 129 54.30 -25.50 19.14
N ARG A 130 54.15 -25.41 20.47
CA ARG A 130 53.01 -24.71 21.08
C ARG A 130 52.99 -23.22 20.73
N ALA A 131 54.14 -22.55 20.72
CA ALA A 131 54.24 -21.16 20.32
C ALA A 131 53.82 -20.95 18.85
N THR A 132 54.23 -21.85 17.95
CA THR A 132 53.80 -21.82 16.54
C THR A 132 52.29 -22.02 16.39
N ARG A 133 51.70 -22.99 17.10
CA ARG A 133 50.25 -23.23 17.05
C ARG A 133 49.46 -22.07 17.63
N GLN A 134 49.96 -21.44 18.70
CA GLN A 134 49.35 -20.24 19.27
C GLN A 134 49.33 -19.07 18.27
N ALA A 135 50.43 -18.86 17.54
CA ALA A 135 50.49 -17.84 16.50
C ALA A 135 49.50 -18.12 15.35
N GLN A 136 49.36 -19.38 14.94
CA GLN A 136 48.36 -19.80 13.95
C GLN A 136 46.92 -19.55 14.43
N ALA A 137 46.61 -19.91 15.68
CA ALA A 137 45.30 -19.65 16.26
C ALA A 137 44.97 -18.15 16.28
N GLN A 138 45.94 -17.31 16.66
CA GLN A 138 45.78 -15.85 16.64
C GLN A 138 45.56 -15.31 15.23
N ALA A 139 46.24 -15.85 14.22
CA ALA A 139 46.03 -15.48 12.82
C ALA A 139 44.61 -15.83 12.34
N PHE A 140 44.13 -17.04 12.61
CA PHE A 140 42.75 -17.44 12.28
C PHE A 140 41.71 -16.59 13.03
N ALA A 141 41.91 -16.33 14.32
CA ALA A 141 41.02 -15.47 15.10
C ALA A 141 41.00 -14.01 14.57
N GLY A 142 42.13 -13.54 14.04
CA GLY A 142 42.22 -12.24 13.36
C GLY A 142 41.41 -12.22 12.06
N ASP A 143 41.61 -13.19 11.18
CA ASP A 143 40.91 -13.28 9.90
C ASP A 143 39.39 -13.44 10.06
N ILE A 144 38.94 -14.32 10.97
CA ILE A 144 37.51 -14.52 11.26
C ILE A 144 36.89 -13.21 11.76
N ARG A 145 37.50 -12.54 12.75
CA ARG A 145 37.00 -11.26 13.27
C ARG A 145 37.00 -10.16 12.22
N GLN A 146 38.00 -10.11 11.35
CA GLN A 146 38.02 -9.13 10.26
C GLN A 146 36.84 -9.34 9.31
N ARG A 147 36.57 -10.58 8.88
CA ARG A 147 35.44 -10.89 7.99
C ARG A 147 34.09 -10.63 8.67
N ALA A 148 34.00 -10.89 9.96
CA ALA A 148 32.84 -10.57 10.77
C ALA A 148 32.54 -9.06 10.77
N VAL A 149 33.57 -8.23 11.01
CA VAL A 149 33.44 -6.76 10.97
C VAL A 149 33.03 -6.29 9.57
N GLN A 150 33.60 -6.89 8.52
CA GLN A 150 33.21 -6.58 7.15
C GLN A 150 31.74 -6.91 6.86
N LEU A 151 31.22 -8.03 7.37
CA LEU A 151 29.81 -8.38 7.23
C LEU A 151 28.90 -7.33 7.88
N VAL A 152 29.18 -6.94 9.12
CA VAL A 152 28.39 -5.92 9.84
C VAL A 152 28.47 -4.56 9.14
N GLY A 153 29.67 -4.15 8.70
CA GLY A 153 29.84 -2.89 7.98
C GLY A 153 29.13 -2.88 6.62
N LEU A 154 29.11 -4.01 5.92
CA LEU A 154 28.38 -4.17 4.66
C LEU A 154 26.86 -4.09 4.90
N ASP A 155 26.35 -4.71 5.96
CA ASP A 155 24.92 -4.66 6.33
C ASP A 155 24.44 -3.22 6.53
N GLN A 156 25.21 -2.43 7.27
CA GLN A 156 24.92 -1.00 7.47
C GLN A 156 24.93 -0.21 6.16
N GLN A 157 25.87 -0.50 5.25
CA GLN A 157 25.92 0.13 3.94
C GLN A 157 24.73 -0.26 3.06
N VAL A 158 24.33 -1.53 3.07
CA VAL A 158 23.15 -2.02 2.35
C VAL A 158 21.90 -1.34 2.90
N ALA A 159 21.73 -1.29 4.21
CA ALA A 159 20.60 -0.61 4.86
C ALA A 159 20.52 0.87 4.46
N ALA A 160 21.65 1.59 4.43
CA ALA A 160 21.68 2.98 3.99
C ALA A 160 21.30 3.15 2.52
N LYS A 161 21.82 2.29 1.62
CA LYS A 161 21.49 2.32 0.20
C LYS A 161 20.02 2.02 -0.06
N VAL A 162 19.47 1.01 0.61
CA VAL A 162 18.04 0.67 0.52
C VAL A 162 17.18 1.83 1.02
N THR A 163 17.54 2.42 2.17
CA THR A 163 16.83 3.59 2.72
C THR A 163 16.81 4.75 1.72
N ALA A 164 17.95 5.06 1.10
CA ALA A 164 18.04 6.12 0.09
C ALA A 164 17.20 5.80 -1.16
N ALA A 165 17.23 4.56 -1.65
CA ALA A 165 16.47 4.15 -2.82
C ALA A 165 14.95 4.23 -2.58
N VAL A 166 14.48 3.80 -1.40
CA VAL A 166 13.07 3.88 -1.01
C VAL A 166 12.63 5.34 -0.76
N ALA A 167 13.50 6.20 -0.22
CA ALA A 167 13.20 7.62 -0.08
C ALA A 167 12.90 8.29 -1.45
N GLY A 168 13.58 7.84 -2.51
CA GLY A 168 13.29 8.27 -3.88
C GLY A 168 11.83 8.06 -4.30
N ILE A 169 11.16 7.00 -3.81
CA ILE A 169 9.75 6.71 -4.14
C ILE A 169 8.86 7.85 -3.65
N ARG A 170 9.10 8.36 -2.44
CA ARG A 170 8.36 9.52 -1.89
C ARG A 170 8.56 10.76 -2.76
N HIS A 171 9.75 10.96 -3.29
CA HIS A 171 10.07 12.13 -4.12
C HIS A 171 9.48 12.06 -5.54
N ALA A 172 9.17 10.87 -6.04
CA ALA A 172 8.51 10.67 -7.33
C ALA A 172 7.03 11.09 -7.32
N VAL A 173 6.40 11.16 -6.14
CA VAL A 173 5.04 11.66 -5.99
C VAL A 173 5.07 13.17 -5.76
N PRO A 174 4.55 13.99 -6.69
CA PRO A 174 4.44 15.42 -6.46
C PRO A 174 3.53 15.68 -5.24
N PRO A 175 3.79 16.74 -4.46
CA PRO A 175 2.87 17.13 -3.39
C PRO A 175 1.49 17.38 -4.00
N MET A 176 0.44 16.83 -3.38
CA MET A 176 -0.94 17.05 -3.79
C MET A 176 -1.15 18.56 -3.98
N PRO A 177 -1.63 19.02 -5.14
CA PRO A 177 -2.09 20.39 -5.27
C PRO A 177 -3.14 20.62 -4.19
N VAL A 178 -2.89 21.55 -3.27
CA VAL A 178 -3.97 22.09 -2.45
C VAL A 178 -4.93 22.70 -3.46
N PRO A 179 -6.21 22.29 -3.51
CA PRO A 179 -7.15 22.92 -4.44
C PRO A 179 -7.09 24.42 -4.18
N ALA A 180 -6.69 25.20 -5.19
CA ALA A 180 -6.83 26.64 -5.10
C ALA A 180 -8.30 26.89 -4.74
N ALA A 181 -8.54 27.68 -3.69
CA ALA A 181 -9.89 28.09 -3.32
C ALA A 181 -10.62 28.49 -4.62
N PRO A 182 -11.82 27.95 -4.89
CA PRO A 182 -12.45 28.12 -6.18
C PRO A 182 -12.51 29.61 -6.48
N ALA A 183 -11.90 30.02 -7.59
CA ALA A 183 -12.10 31.36 -8.09
C ALA A 183 -13.61 31.56 -8.21
N GLN A 184 -14.15 32.55 -7.50
CA GLN A 184 -15.56 32.93 -7.55
C GLN A 184 -15.91 33.32 -8.99
N GLY A 185 -16.28 32.35 -9.83
CA GLY A 185 -16.53 32.60 -11.25
C GLY A 185 -16.92 31.40 -12.09
N ASN A 186 -16.31 30.23 -11.92
CA ASN A 186 -16.58 29.10 -12.82
C ASN A 186 -17.38 27.98 -12.14
N ARG A 187 -18.72 28.07 -12.24
CA ARG A 187 -19.62 26.95 -11.98
C ARG A 187 -19.53 25.97 -13.15
N ILE A 188 -19.03 24.76 -12.90
CA ILE A 188 -19.33 23.62 -13.79
C ILE A 188 -20.80 23.25 -13.54
N GLN A 189 -21.67 23.51 -14.52
CA GLN A 189 -23.03 22.99 -14.51
C GLN A 189 -23.03 21.58 -15.08
N ALA A 190 -23.64 20.63 -14.36
CA ALA A 190 -24.07 19.39 -14.96
C ALA A 190 -25.15 19.71 -16.00
N VAL A 191 -24.86 19.44 -17.28
CA VAL A 191 -25.85 19.59 -18.35
C VAL A 191 -26.72 18.34 -18.33
N ASP A 192 -27.98 18.49 -17.89
CA ASP A 192 -29.01 17.47 -18.05
C ASP A 192 -29.40 17.40 -19.53
N ASN A 193 -29.05 16.32 -20.21
CA ASN A 193 -29.23 16.17 -21.66
C ASN A 193 -30.68 15.77 -22.02
N ARG A 194 -31.68 16.47 -21.46
CA ARG A 194 -33.12 16.17 -21.63
C ARG A 194 -33.79 16.72 -22.89
N THR A 195 -33.06 17.31 -23.82
CA THR A 195 -33.64 17.81 -25.08
C THR A 195 -33.03 17.12 -26.29
N TRP A 196 -33.41 15.87 -26.51
CA TRP A 196 -33.46 15.31 -27.86
C TRP A 196 -34.56 16.03 -28.65
N LYS A 197 -34.33 16.28 -29.94
CA LYS A 197 -35.30 16.93 -30.85
C LYS A 197 -36.65 16.21 -30.79
N GLN A 198 -37.72 16.97 -30.59
CA GLN A 198 -39.11 16.47 -30.61
C GLN A 198 -39.50 16.10 -32.05
N ASP A 199 -39.87 14.84 -32.28
CA ASP A 199 -40.81 14.46 -33.35
C ASP A 199 -42.22 14.98 -32.99
N PRO A 200 -43.12 15.22 -33.96
CA PRO A 200 -44.42 15.82 -33.69
C PRO A 200 -45.29 14.91 -32.81
N THR A 201 -45.97 15.52 -31.85
CA THR A 201 -46.73 14.88 -30.77
C THR A 201 -47.90 14.01 -31.27
N PRO A 202 -47.94 12.70 -30.95
CA PRO A 202 -49.17 11.91 -31.08
C PRO A 202 -50.20 12.35 -30.02
N ALA A 203 -51.48 12.36 -30.38
CA ALA A 203 -52.57 12.83 -29.53
C ALA A 203 -52.62 12.16 -28.14
N PRO A 204 -53.03 12.88 -27.08
CA PRO A 204 -53.02 12.35 -25.72
C PRO A 204 -54.05 11.22 -25.53
N PRO A 205 -53.68 10.10 -24.88
CA PRO A 205 -54.63 9.14 -24.34
C PRO A 205 -55.34 9.69 -23.08
N PRO A 206 -56.53 9.17 -22.72
CA PRO A 206 -57.30 9.67 -21.57
C PRO A 206 -56.58 9.44 -20.23
N GLU A 207 -56.73 10.39 -19.30
CA GLU A 207 -56.08 10.38 -17.98
C GLU A 207 -56.53 9.18 -17.12
N PRO A 208 -55.61 8.41 -16.50
CA PRO A 208 -55.96 7.49 -15.43
C PRO A 208 -56.24 8.25 -14.12
N ALA A 209 -57.31 7.85 -13.42
CA ALA A 209 -57.72 8.41 -12.14
C ALA A 209 -56.57 8.32 -11.11
N THR A 210 -56.04 9.47 -10.69
CA THR A 210 -54.95 9.57 -9.73
C THR A 210 -55.46 9.39 -8.31
N GLY A 211 -54.80 8.53 -7.54
CA GLY A 211 -54.95 8.49 -6.08
C GLY A 211 -54.39 9.75 -5.41
N PRO A 212 -54.50 9.86 -4.07
CA PRO A 212 -53.99 11.00 -3.32
C PRO A 212 -52.51 11.26 -3.64
N SER A 213 -52.15 12.53 -3.91
CA SER A 213 -50.75 12.90 -4.17
C SER A 213 -49.92 12.86 -2.88
N ALA A 214 -48.59 12.86 -3.01
CA ALA A 214 -47.69 12.96 -1.86
C ALA A 214 -47.95 14.22 -1.01
N ASP A 215 -48.42 15.31 -1.62
CA ASP A 215 -48.79 16.54 -0.92
C ASP A 215 -50.11 16.40 -0.17
N ASP A 216 -51.06 15.62 -0.69
CA ASP A 216 -52.30 15.31 0.02
C ASP A 216 -52.01 14.44 1.24
N ILE A 217 -51.13 13.45 1.10
CA ILE A 217 -50.68 12.59 2.20
C ILE A 217 -50.03 13.44 3.29
N ARG A 218 -49.12 14.36 2.92
CA ARG A 218 -48.44 15.26 3.86
C ARG A 218 -49.44 16.11 4.66
N LYS A 219 -50.42 16.72 3.99
CA LYS A 219 -51.45 17.55 4.65
C LYS A 219 -52.30 16.78 5.66
N VAL A 220 -52.52 15.48 5.45
CA VAL A 220 -53.26 14.63 6.39
C VAL A 220 -52.39 14.28 7.60
N LEU A 221 -51.12 13.96 7.38
CA LEU A 221 -50.17 13.65 8.47
C LEU A 221 -49.94 14.86 9.40
N ASP A 222 -49.93 16.08 8.87
CA ASP A 222 -49.78 17.31 9.66
C ASP A 222 -50.94 17.57 10.64
N LYS A 223 -52.12 16.99 10.37
CA LYS A 223 -53.31 17.12 11.23
C LYS A 223 -53.36 16.09 12.36
N LEU A 224 -52.46 15.11 12.36
CA LEU A 224 -52.37 14.15 13.45
C LEU A 224 -51.90 14.82 14.75
N PRO A 225 -52.38 14.35 15.92
CA PRO A 225 -51.97 14.90 17.19
C PRO A 225 -50.47 14.73 17.41
N VAL A 226 -49.85 15.75 17.98
CA VAL A 226 -48.43 15.73 18.34
C VAL A 226 -48.24 14.81 19.55
N GLY A 227 -47.20 13.98 19.49
CA GLY A 227 -46.77 13.12 20.58
C GLY A 227 -45.98 13.84 21.66
N ASN A 228 -45.27 13.07 22.48
CA ASN A 228 -44.38 13.61 23.52
C ASN A 228 -43.08 14.26 22.95
N SER A 229 -42.90 14.27 21.64
CA SER A 229 -41.88 15.05 20.95
C SER A 229 -42.52 15.91 19.86
N PRO A 230 -42.15 17.20 19.74
CA PRO A 230 -42.84 18.15 18.86
C PRO A 230 -42.78 17.76 17.38
N ASP A 231 -41.75 16.98 16.99
CA ASP A 231 -41.51 16.56 15.62
C ASP A 231 -42.14 15.20 15.26
N VAL A 232 -42.83 14.56 16.23
CA VAL A 232 -43.45 13.23 16.04
C VAL A 232 -44.96 13.35 16.10
N ARG A 233 -45.62 12.97 15.01
CA ARG A 233 -47.08 12.88 14.91
C ARG A 233 -47.53 11.47 15.23
N GLU A 234 -48.50 11.32 16.11
CA GLU A 234 -48.93 10.01 16.61
C GLU A 234 -50.32 9.63 16.09
N ILE A 235 -50.47 8.37 15.72
CA ILE A 235 -51.77 7.76 15.44
C ILE A 235 -52.20 7.04 16.72
N ARG A 236 -53.24 7.55 17.38
CA ARG A 236 -53.61 7.16 18.76
C ARG A 236 -54.57 5.99 18.84
N SER A 237 -55.09 5.50 17.70
CA SER A 237 -55.93 4.31 17.65
C SER A 237 -55.61 3.43 16.42
N PRO A 238 -55.74 2.10 16.52
CA PRO A 238 -55.60 1.20 15.38
C PRO A 238 -56.63 1.46 14.27
N GLU A 239 -57.80 1.99 14.63
CA GLU A 239 -58.88 2.32 13.69
C GLU A 239 -58.51 3.52 12.81
N ASP A 240 -57.86 4.54 13.38
CA ASP A 240 -57.36 5.70 12.63
C ASP A 240 -56.26 5.31 11.64
N LEU A 241 -55.39 4.37 12.03
CA LEU A 241 -54.34 3.82 11.15
C LEU A 241 -54.97 3.11 9.94
N GLN A 242 -56.00 2.29 10.17
CA GLN A 242 -56.71 1.60 9.09
C GLN A 242 -57.46 2.55 8.17
N ASN A 243 -58.07 3.60 8.71
CA ASN A 243 -58.76 4.61 7.91
C ASN A 243 -57.79 5.42 7.04
N LEU A 244 -56.64 5.82 7.60
CA LEU A 244 -55.57 6.49 6.86
C LEU A 244 -55.02 5.61 5.75
N TRP A 245 -54.76 4.33 6.06
CA TRP A 245 -54.26 3.36 5.09
C TRP A 245 -55.25 3.13 3.95
N ARG A 246 -56.54 2.94 4.26
CA ARG A 246 -57.60 2.75 3.26
C ARG A 246 -57.77 3.98 2.38
N TRP A 247 -57.66 5.18 2.94
CA TRP A 247 -57.70 6.43 2.19
C TRP A 247 -56.49 6.58 1.26
N ALA A 248 -55.28 6.32 1.74
CA ALA A 248 -54.05 6.43 0.94
C ALA A 248 -54.02 5.46 -0.25
N GLN A 249 -54.75 4.34 -0.16
CA GLN A 249 -54.88 3.35 -1.23
C GLN A 249 -56.01 3.66 -2.23
N GLN A 250 -56.81 4.72 -2.02
CA GLN A 250 -57.89 5.06 -2.95
C GLN A 250 -57.33 5.37 -4.34
N ASN A 251 -57.82 4.64 -5.35
CA ASN A 251 -57.36 4.69 -6.74
C ASN A 251 -55.87 4.31 -6.93
N GLY A 252 -55.23 3.69 -5.93
CA GLY A 252 -53.91 3.09 -6.07
C GLY A 252 -53.99 1.74 -6.79
N VAL A 253 -53.06 1.48 -7.70
CA VAL A 253 -52.88 0.15 -8.32
C VAL A 253 -51.89 -0.63 -7.46
N GLU A 254 -52.30 -1.80 -6.97
CA GLU A 254 -51.41 -2.71 -6.24
C GLU A 254 -50.31 -3.19 -7.20
N ILE A 255 -49.03 -2.99 -6.85
CA ILE A 255 -47.90 -3.48 -7.65
C ILE A 255 -47.64 -4.93 -7.23
N PRO A 256 -47.82 -5.93 -8.11
CA PRO A 256 -47.58 -7.32 -7.73
C PRO A 256 -46.08 -7.56 -7.51
N ASN A 257 -45.72 -7.92 -6.28
CA ASN A 257 -44.43 -8.46 -5.82
C ASN A 257 -43.19 -7.56 -6.04
N GLY A 258 -42.76 -6.91 -4.96
CA GLY A 258 -41.39 -6.47 -4.71
C GLY A 258 -40.94 -6.98 -3.35
#